data_AF-A0A3B0MEB3-F1
#
_entry.id   AF-A0A3B0MEB3-F1
#
_cell.length_a   1.000
_cell.length_b   1.000
_cell.length_c   1.000
_cell.angle_alpha   90.00
_cell.angle_beta   90.00
_cell.angle_gamma   90.00
#
_symmetry.space_group_name_H-M   'P 1'
#
loop_
_entity.id
_entity.type
_entity.pdbx_description
1 polymer ?
#
loop_
_entity_poly.entity_id
_entity_poly.type
_entity_poly.pdbx_seq_one_letter_code
_entity_poly.pdbx_strand_id
1 'polypeptide(L)'
;MGDEKNTDPRAENAAPTEDTATDDTAAGATPLADAQSAPDDAEAPEQGTPPGTQEDVGNAGSEATSNAHAEESDDDPAAPDPDLLAQDTAETDAEQADPPDAVVDPPIEATLPPRASAQVGLFGKLPMRGDFITRQMPNTLSRPFEDWLIPLVQDTRATLGADWSRIWHSAGAWNFWLGADVFQGNWHKDMHGRSGSAGASVGVLQPSADKHGRDFPIVLLLADGQSRLVPPPVVTPPDAEWYAMCRQFLHSARAGQDIAELETALANLPAPRLPAGAEEMAPLLESRALWAEGSGDVWNDIARADHQLAGGSRSYWWQDGGSVLSLVGLPDADTFAFMLSQGQPTLPDPTPDDHGPAFQ
;
A
#
# COMPACT_ATOMS: atom_id res chain seq x y z
N MET A 1 39.59 -39.09 48.29
CA MET A 1 41.03 -38.78 48.37
C MET A 1 41.27 -37.65 47.38
N GLY A 2 41.42 -36.42 47.87
CA GLY A 2 42.01 -35.27 47.17
C GLY A 2 41.24 -34.62 46.03
N ASP A 3 40.33 -33.67 46.34
CA ASP A 3 39.88 -32.61 45.43
C ASP A 3 40.81 -31.39 45.55
N GLU A 4 41.17 -30.82 44.41
CA GLU A 4 42.12 -29.71 44.25
C GLU A 4 41.51 -28.33 44.51
N LYS A 5 42.40 -27.48 45.05
CA LYS A 5 42.26 -26.07 45.39
C LYS A 5 42.08 -25.18 44.14
N ASN A 6 41.36 -24.06 44.25
CA ASN A 6 41.94 -22.79 44.69
C ASN A 6 40.96 -21.63 44.37
N THR A 7 40.61 -20.90 45.42
CA THR A 7 39.86 -19.64 45.41
C THR A 7 40.82 -18.48 45.72
N ASP A 8 40.32 -17.26 45.46
CA ASP A 8 40.63 -15.99 46.14
C ASP A 8 41.49 -14.94 45.34
N PRO A 9 41.49 -13.63 45.72
CA PRO A 9 40.67 -12.59 45.10
C PRO A 9 41.50 -11.28 44.88
N ARG A 10 40.83 -10.11 44.73
CA ARG A 10 41.08 -8.86 45.51
C ARG A 10 40.95 -7.56 44.68
N ALA A 11 40.37 -6.59 45.36
CA ALA A 11 39.94 -5.27 44.91
C ALA A 11 40.98 -4.14 45.15
N GLU A 12 40.59 -2.95 44.68
CA GLU A 12 40.97 -1.57 45.11
C GLU A 12 42.36 -1.05 44.74
N ASN A 13 42.43 0.07 43.99
CA ASN A 13 42.56 1.40 44.62
C ASN A 13 42.60 2.59 43.64
N ALA A 14 41.89 3.65 44.06
CA ALA A 14 42.25 5.08 44.09
C ALA A 14 42.56 5.88 42.79
N ALA A 15 41.78 6.96 42.62
CA ALA A 15 42.01 8.14 41.78
C ALA A 15 43.25 8.95 42.22
N PRO A 16 43.69 9.98 41.45
CA PRO A 16 43.18 11.34 41.72
C PRO A 16 43.06 12.32 40.52
N THR A 17 42.06 13.21 40.64
CA THR A 17 41.89 14.66 40.31
C THR A 17 42.72 15.42 39.25
N GLU A 18 41.95 16.21 38.46
CA GLU A 18 42.11 17.62 38.03
C GLU A 18 43.33 17.96 37.12
N ASP A 19 43.33 18.86 36.13
CA ASP A 19 42.59 20.11 35.88
C ASP A 19 42.92 20.60 34.43
N THR A 20 42.16 21.58 33.94
CA THR A 20 42.43 22.52 32.81
C THR A 20 42.47 21.99 31.37
N ALA A 21 42.18 22.73 30.30
CA ALA A 21 41.35 23.88 29.95
C ALA A 21 41.59 24.14 28.44
N THR A 22 40.58 24.67 27.74
CA THR A 22 40.69 25.60 26.59
C THR A 22 41.29 25.15 25.24
N ASP A 23 40.41 25.02 24.24
CA ASP A 23 40.22 25.96 23.10
C ASP A 23 40.38 25.44 21.65
N ASP A 24 39.41 25.89 20.86
CA ASP A 24 39.48 26.47 19.51
C ASP A 24 39.31 25.68 18.18
N THR A 25 38.30 26.18 17.45
CA THR A 25 38.07 26.39 15.99
C THR A 25 38.20 25.33 14.88
N ALA A 26 37.05 25.20 14.19
CA ALA A 26 36.78 25.46 12.76
C ALA A 26 37.24 24.54 11.59
N ALA A 27 36.33 24.55 10.59
CA ALA A 27 36.47 24.23 9.17
C ALA A 27 36.49 22.73 8.78
N GLY A 28 35.84 22.27 7.71
CA GLY A 28 35.18 23.00 6.63
C GLY A 28 34.33 22.08 5.75
N ALA A 29 33.39 22.72 5.05
CA ALA A 29 32.64 22.14 3.94
C ALA A 29 33.53 22.04 2.69
N THR A 30 33.26 21.07 1.83
CA THR A 30 33.75 21.06 0.43
C THR A 30 32.64 20.54 -0.49
N PRO A 31 32.30 21.27 -1.57
CA PRO A 31 31.28 20.86 -2.54
C PRO A 31 31.91 20.08 -3.71
N LEU A 32 31.17 19.15 -4.32
CA LEU A 32 31.51 18.57 -5.62
C LEU A 32 31.01 19.49 -6.74
N ALA A 33 31.93 19.81 -7.65
CA ALA A 33 31.74 20.69 -8.79
C ALA A 33 31.46 19.91 -10.09
N ASP A 34 30.80 20.63 -11.00
CA ASP A 34 30.55 20.33 -12.41
C ASP A 34 31.79 19.94 -13.21
N ALA A 35 31.59 19.09 -14.22
CA ALA A 35 32.38 19.12 -15.46
C ALA A 35 31.55 18.60 -16.65
N GLN A 36 31.16 19.52 -17.53
CA GLN A 36 30.83 19.27 -18.94
C GLN A 36 32.07 19.48 -19.80
N SER A 37 32.32 18.60 -20.78
CA SER A 37 32.77 18.91 -22.16
C SER A 37 32.89 17.63 -23.00
N ALA A 38 32.39 17.69 -24.23
CA ALA A 38 32.31 16.64 -25.27
C ALA A 38 33.54 16.70 -26.24
N PRO A 39 33.44 16.22 -27.50
CA PRO A 39 33.62 14.85 -28.01
C PRO A 39 34.85 14.70 -28.94
N ASP A 40 35.18 13.50 -29.40
CA ASP A 40 36.03 13.32 -30.61
C ASP A 40 35.78 11.98 -31.34
N ASP A 41 36.06 12.01 -32.64
CA ASP A 41 35.54 11.21 -33.77
C ASP A 41 36.14 9.81 -34.05
N ALA A 42 35.41 9.08 -34.94
CA ALA A 42 35.84 8.02 -35.88
C ALA A 42 36.25 6.65 -35.28
N GLU A 43 35.98 5.46 -35.85
CA GLU A 43 35.92 5.02 -37.25
C GLU A 43 35.37 3.55 -37.30
N ALA A 44 34.67 3.15 -38.36
CA ALA A 44 34.36 1.74 -38.67
C ALA A 44 35.36 1.23 -39.73
N PRO A 45 35.63 -0.09 -39.88
CA PRO A 45 34.94 -0.81 -40.95
C PRO A 45 34.67 -2.33 -40.75
N GLU A 46 33.61 -2.76 -41.46
CA GLU A 46 33.41 -3.97 -42.29
C GLU A 46 33.51 -5.44 -41.79
N GLN A 47 32.35 -6.10 -41.94
CA GLN A 47 32.05 -7.36 -42.67
C GLN A 47 32.74 -8.70 -42.33
N GLY A 48 31.92 -9.68 -41.95
CA GLY A 48 32.21 -11.12 -42.03
C GLY A 48 30.99 -11.98 -41.63
N THR A 49 30.53 -12.86 -42.53
CA THR A 49 29.37 -13.78 -42.41
C THR A 49 29.69 -14.97 -43.35
N PRO A 50 29.13 -16.20 -43.23
CA PRO A 50 28.71 -17.07 -42.11
C PRO A 50 29.40 -18.47 -42.25
N PRO A 51 28.87 -19.70 -41.94
CA PRO A 51 27.50 -20.29 -42.06
C PRO A 51 26.97 -20.84 -40.70
N GLY A 52 25.73 -21.28 -40.46
CA GLY A 52 24.59 -21.72 -41.28
C GLY A 52 24.09 -23.06 -40.73
N THR A 53 22.87 -23.14 -40.17
CA THR A 53 22.08 -24.38 -40.08
C THR A 53 20.59 -24.04 -40.01
N GLN A 54 19.83 -24.85 -40.72
CA GLN A 54 18.49 -24.67 -41.25
C GLN A 54 17.68 -25.90 -40.81
N GLU A 55 16.45 -25.71 -40.32
CA GLU A 55 15.39 -26.72 -40.17
C GLU A 55 14.16 -25.98 -39.60
N ASP A 56 12.91 -26.21 -39.96
CA ASP A 56 12.22 -26.77 -41.11
C ASP A 56 10.77 -26.28 -40.95
N VAL A 57 10.08 -25.95 -42.04
CA VAL A 57 8.70 -25.46 -42.04
C VAL A 57 7.90 -26.32 -43.02
N GLY A 58 6.95 -27.09 -42.50
CA GLY A 58 5.88 -27.73 -43.27
C GLY A 58 4.68 -27.94 -42.33
N ASN A 59 3.59 -27.18 -42.41
CA ASN A 59 2.55 -27.06 -43.44
C ASN A 59 1.36 -28.03 -43.24
N ALA A 60 0.18 -27.40 -43.14
CA ALA A 60 -1.17 -27.80 -43.55
C ALA A 60 -1.89 -29.00 -42.90
N GLY A 61 -3.15 -28.72 -42.55
CA GLY A 61 -4.20 -29.74 -42.39
C GLY A 61 -5.46 -29.21 -41.71
N SER A 62 -6.29 -28.46 -42.44
CA SER A 62 -7.70 -28.25 -42.07
C SER A 62 -8.52 -29.45 -42.51
N GLU A 63 -9.40 -29.98 -41.65
CA GLU A 63 -10.66 -30.58 -42.08
C GLU A 63 -11.75 -30.31 -41.04
N ALA A 64 -12.87 -29.81 -41.52
CA ALA A 64 -14.15 -29.70 -40.83
C ALA A 64 -15.08 -30.77 -41.41
N THR A 65 -15.80 -31.51 -40.56
CA THR A 65 -17.16 -32.06 -40.79
C THR A 65 -17.62 -32.68 -39.46
N SER A 66 -18.65 -32.15 -38.79
CA SER A 66 -20.07 -32.56 -38.93
C SER A 66 -20.35 -34.01 -38.50
N ASN A 67 -20.99 -34.22 -37.34
CA ASN A 67 -22.39 -34.67 -37.29
C ASN A 67 -22.94 -34.84 -35.86
N ALA A 68 -24.25 -34.59 -35.77
CA ALA A 68 -25.11 -34.65 -34.60
C ALA A 68 -25.70 -36.05 -34.31
N HIS A 69 -26.04 -36.30 -33.05
CA HIS A 69 -27.19 -37.07 -32.52
C HIS A 69 -27.20 -36.80 -31.01
N ALA A 70 -28.14 -36.04 -30.42
CA ALA A 70 -29.58 -36.28 -30.23
C ALA A 70 -29.87 -37.61 -29.55
N GLU A 71 -30.03 -37.59 -28.22
CA GLU A 71 -31.06 -38.36 -27.51
C GLU A 71 -31.58 -37.52 -26.34
N GLU A 72 -32.89 -37.24 -26.40
CA GLU A 72 -33.76 -36.79 -25.33
C GLU A 72 -33.86 -37.88 -24.25
N SER A 73 -33.99 -37.46 -23.00
CA SER A 73 -34.77 -38.21 -22.01
C SER A 73 -35.40 -37.23 -21.03
N ASP A 74 -36.67 -36.96 -21.30
CA ASP A 74 -37.67 -36.48 -20.34
C ASP A 74 -37.74 -37.43 -19.14
N ASP A 75 -37.76 -36.89 -17.93
CA ASP A 75 -38.67 -37.35 -16.87
C ASP A 75 -38.62 -36.36 -15.68
N ASP A 76 -39.65 -35.53 -15.61
CA ASP A 76 -40.04 -34.69 -14.47
C ASP A 76 -41.27 -35.35 -13.82
N PRO A 77 -41.28 -35.53 -12.48
CA PRO A 77 -42.56 -35.55 -11.78
C PRO A 77 -42.58 -34.55 -10.62
N ALA A 78 -43.26 -33.44 -10.89
CA ALA A 78 -44.42 -32.92 -10.15
C ALA A 78 -44.28 -32.69 -8.63
N ALA A 79 -44.33 -31.41 -8.27
CA ALA A 79 -44.59 -30.88 -6.94
C ALA A 79 -45.99 -31.28 -6.39
N PRO A 80 -46.18 -31.39 -5.07
CA PRO A 80 -47.50 -31.44 -4.46
C PRO A 80 -47.98 -30.07 -3.97
N ASP A 81 -49.27 -29.81 -4.25
CA ASP A 81 -50.09 -28.68 -3.79
C ASP A 81 -50.26 -28.67 -2.26
N PRO A 82 -50.41 -27.49 -1.61
CA PRO A 82 -50.60 -27.37 -0.18
C PRO A 82 -52.06 -27.10 0.18
N ASP A 83 -52.77 -28.07 0.75
CA ASP A 83 -53.87 -27.80 1.70
C ASP A 83 -54.42 -29.11 2.25
N LEU A 84 -54.43 -29.25 3.58
CA LEU A 84 -55.60 -29.67 4.37
C LEU A 84 -55.24 -30.00 5.83
N LEU A 85 -56.12 -29.49 6.71
CA LEU A 85 -56.42 -29.89 8.09
C LEU A 85 -55.74 -29.11 9.23
N ALA A 86 -56.45 -28.02 9.54
CA ALA A 86 -56.59 -27.46 10.87
C ALA A 86 -57.12 -28.47 11.92
N GLN A 87 -56.97 -28.04 13.18
CA GLN A 87 -57.62 -28.46 14.43
C GLN A 87 -56.74 -29.34 15.34
N ASP A 88 -56.14 -28.72 16.36
CA ASP A 88 -56.66 -28.94 17.71
C ASP A 88 -56.40 -27.72 18.62
N THR A 89 -57.42 -27.44 19.42
CA THR A 89 -57.58 -26.33 20.37
C THR A 89 -57.12 -26.77 21.76
N ALA A 90 -56.37 -25.93 22.45
CA ALA A 90 -56.30 -25.98 23.91
C ALA A 90 -56.17 -24.56 24.47
N GLU A 91 -57.28 -24.08 25.02
CA GLU A 91 -57.36 -22.91 25.90
C GLU A 91 -56.40 -23.07 27.08
N THR A 92 -55.65 -22.02 27.41
CA THR A 92 -55.01 -21.90 28.73
C THR A 92 -55.22 -20.49 29.23
N ASP A 93 -55.72 -20.41 30.46
CA ASP A 93 -56.15 -19.24 31.21
C ASP A 93 -55.19 -18.04 31.14
N ALA A 94 -55.78 -16.86 30.94
CA ALA A 94 -55.12 -15.58 31.10
C ALA A 94 -55.08 -15.21 32.59
N GLU A 95 -53.96 -15.51 33.26
CA GLU A 95 -53.64 -14.92 34.56
C GLU A 95 -52.81 -13.65 34.35
N GLN A 96 -53.42 -12.53 34.75
CA GLN A 96 -52.95 -11.17 34.54
C GLN A 96 -51.89 -10.84 35.61
N ALA A 97 -50.61 -10.94 35.25
CA ALA A 97 -49.48 -10.53 36.09
C ALA A 97 -48.97 -9.14 35.68
N ASP A 98 -48.86 -8.23 36.65
CA ASP A 98 -48.20 -6.92 36.50
C ASP A 98 -46.77 -7.08 35.92
N PRO A 99 -46.31 -6.20 35.02
CA PRO A 99 -44.96 -6.30 34.47
C PRO A 99 -43.93 -5.96 35.55
N PRO A 100 -42.87 -6.76 35.74
CA PRO A 100 -41.75 -6.35 36.59
C PRO A 100 -41.05 -5.16 35.94
N ASP A 101 -40.70 -4.16 36.75
CA ASP A 101 -39.86 -3.03 36.38
C ASP A 101 -38.72 -3.49 35.46
N ALA A 102 -38.80 -3.09 34.20
CA ALA A 102 -37.73 -3.29 33.24
C ALA A 102 -36.54 -2.46 33.71
N VAL A 103 -35.60 -3.12 34.39
CA VAL A 103 -34.23 -2.64 34.50
C VAL A 103 -33.72 -2.60 33.06
N VAL A 104 -33.82 -1.43 32.44
CA VAL A 104 -33.17 -1.15 31.16
C VAL A 104 -31.68 -1.12 31.47
N ASP A 105 -31.01 -2.25 31.30
CA ASP A 105 -29.56 -2.24 31.16
C ASP A 105 -29.23 -1.26 30.03
N PRO A 106 -28.37 -0.24 30.27
CA PRO A 106 -27.93 0.63 29.18
C PRO A 106 -27.25 -0.24 28.12
N PRO A 107 -27.35 0.12 26.83
CA PRO A 107 -26.62 -0.61 25.81
C PRO A 107 -25.14 -0.54 26.19
N ILE A 108 -24.55 -1.70 26.49
CA ILE A 108 -23.11 -1.84 26.58
C ILE A 108 -22.65 -1.63 25.14
N GLU A 109 -22.34 -0.39 24.80
CA GLU A 109 -21.54 -0.05 23.63
C GLU A 109 -20.28 -0.88 23.79
N ALA A 110 -20.16 -1.95 23.00
CA ALA A 110 -19.07 -2.90 23.13
C ALA A 110 -17.78 -2.15 22.78
N THR A 111 -17.12 -1.60 23.81
CA THR A 111 -15.87 -0.87 23.67
C THR A 111 -14.87 -1.82 23.01
N LEU A 112 -14.55 -1.55 21.74
CA LEU A 112 -13.54 -2.30 21.02
C LEU A 112 -12.23 -2.29 21.81
N PRO A 113 -11.46 -3.38 21.81
CA PRO A 113 -10.21 -3.43 22.56
C PRO A 113 -9.26 -2.29 22.16
N PRO A 114 -8.41 -1.84 23.09
CA PRO A 114 -7.42 -0.81 22.80
C PRO A 114 -6.51 -1.27 21.67
N ARG A 115 -6.12 -0.32 20.80
CA ARG A 115 -5.20 -0.59 19.70
C ARG A 115 -3.78 -0.82 20.24
N ALA A 116 -3.04 -1.73 19.62
CA ALA A 116 -1.63 -1.91 19.89
C ALA A 116 -0.80 -0.71 19.40
N SER A 117 0.43 -0.59 19.86
CA SER A 117 1.42 0.33 19.28
C SER A 117 1.94 -0.21 17.94
N ALA A 118 2.22 0.68 16.99
CA ALA A 118 2.87 0.35 15.73
C ALA A 118 4.02 1.33 15.43
N GLN A 119 4.94 0.90 14.59
CA GLN A 119 5.92 1.82 13.99
C GLN A 119 5.33 2.41 12.71
N VAL A 120 5.06 3.72 12.70
CA VAL A 120 4.55 4.43 11.53
C VAL A 120 5.65 5.30 10.95
N GLY A 121 5.97 5.08 9.68
CA GLY A 121 6.96 5.84 8.94
C GLY A 121 6.37 7.08 8.28
N LEU A 122 7.16 8.15 8.21
CA LEU A 122 6.85 9.39 7.49
C LEU A 122 7.94 9.67 6.46
N PHE A 123 7.55 9.92 5.22
CA PHE A 123 8.44 10.21 4.11
C PHE A 123 7.88 11.33 3.21
N GLY A 124 8.76 12.20 2.68
CA GLY A 124 8.39 13.17 1.64
C GLY A 124 8.70 14.61 2.03
N LYS A 125 7.83 15.57 1.68
CA LYS A 125 8.07 17.00 1.93
C LYS A 125 7.04 17.65 2.85
N LEU A 126 7.55 18.56 3.70
CA LEU A 126 6.78 19.31 4.69
C LEU A 126 6.95 20.82 4.47
N PRO A 127 5.90 21.64 4.61
CA PRO A 127 6.00 23.10 4.42
C PRO A 127 6.98 23.80 5.35
N MET A 128 7.25 23.22 6.53
CA MET A 128 8.18 23.76 7.52
C MET A 128 9.66 23.43 7.25
N ARG A 129 9.98 22.51 6.32
CA ARG A 129 11.34 22.06 6.02
C ARG A 129 11.74 22.39 4.58
N GLY A 130 13.03 22.68 4.38
CA GLY A 130 13.58 22.91 3.04
C GLY A 130 13.81 21.63 2.25
N ASP A 131 14.13 20.52 2.92
CA ASP A 131 14.50 19.24 2.30
C ASP A 131 13.49 18.12 2.64
N PHE A 132 13.73 16.94 2.06
CA PHE A 132 12.97 15.73 2.36
C PHE A 132 13.08 15.34 3.84
N ILE A 133 12.01 14.75 4.36
CA ILE A 133 11.98 14.10 5.66
C ILE A 133 11.82 12.59 5.46
N THR A 134 12.57 11.82 6.26
CA THR A 134 12.37 10.39 6.47
C THR A 134 12.42 10.14 7.97
N ARG A 135 11.36 9.57 8.55
CA ARG A 135 11.25 9.23 9.98
C ARG A 135 10.65 7.85 10.13
N GLN A 136 11.21 7.05 11.05
CA GLN A 136 10.71 5.73 11.41
C GLN A 136 10.46 4.79 10.20
N MET A 137 11.13 5.03 9.07
CA MET A 137 10.97 4.26 7.84
C MET A 137 12.33 3.62 7.50
N PRO A 138 12.42 2.29 7.42
CA PRO A 138 13.67 1.62 7.08
C PRO A 138 14.05 1.87 5.61
N ASN A 139 15.34 1.81 5.30
CA ASN A 139 15.85 2.02 3.94
C ASN A 139 15.32 0.99 2.92
N THR A 140 14.93 -0.21 3.39
CA THR A 140 14.28 -1.23 2.57
C THR A 140 12.93 -0.78 2.02
N LEU A 141 12.34 0.25 2.64
CA LEU A 141 11.04 0.80 2.30
C LEU A 141 11.18 2.20 1.69
N SER A 142 12.05 3.07 2.23
CA SER A 142 12.19 4.44 1.72
C SER A 142 12.75 4.49 0.29
N ARG A 143 13.72 3.62 -0.04
CA ARG A 143 14.35 3.63 -1.38
C ARG A 143 13.38 3.27 -2.51
N PRO A 144 12.57 2.18 -2.42
CA PRO A 144 11.55 1.93 -3.44
C PRO A 144 10.55 3.07 -3.59
N PHE A 145 10.16 3.71 -2.49
CA PHE A 145 9.27 4.88 -2.58
C PHE A 145 9.94 6.08 -3.25
N GLU A 146 11.22 6.36 -2.98
CA GLU A 146 12.00 7.41 -3.66
C GLU A 146 12.12 7.12 -5.16
N ASP A 147 12.56 5.92 -5.52
CA ASP A 147 12.79 5.52 -6.91
C ASP A 147 11.49 5.51 -7.74
N TRP A 148 10.32 5.36 -7.11
CA TRP A 148 9.01 5.45 -7.76
C TRP A 148 8.45 6.88 -7.78
N LEU A 149 8.39 7.55 -6.63
CA LEU A 149 7.67 8.82 -6.51
C LEU A 149 8.39 9.99 -7.19
N ILE A 150 9.72 9.99 -7.22
CA ILE A 150 10.49 11.06 -7.88
C ILE A 150 10.16 11.16 -9.38
N PRO A 151 10.36 10.10 -10.20
CA PRO A 151 10.00 10.16 -11.60
C PRO A 151 8.49 10.34 -11.79
N LEU A 152 7.66 9.67 -10.98
CA LEU A 152 6.20 9.82 -11.07
C LEU A 152 5.75 11.29 -10.99
N VAL A 153 6.24 12.04 -10.00
CA VAL A 153 5.87 13.45 -9.80
C VAL A 153 6.37 14.30 -10.97
N GLN A 154 7.56 14.02 -11.49
CA GLN A 154 8.12 14.74 -12.63
C GLN A 154 7.29 14.52 -13.90
N ASP A 155 6.98 13.26 -14.22
CA ASP A 155 6.22 12.89 -15.40
C ASP A 155 4.77 13.37 -15.30
N THR A 156 4.14 13.22 -14.14
CA THR A 156 2.77 13.72 -13.91
C THR A 156 2.69 15.25 -14.08
N ARG A 157 3.74 15.97 -13.67
CA ARG A 157 3.83 17.41 -13.90
C ARG A 157 3.94 17.76 -15.37
N ALA A 158 4.68 16.98 -16.15
CA ALA A 158 4.72 17.14 -17.60
C ALA A 158 3.34 16.84 -18.23
N THR A 159 2.66 15.78 -17.79
CA THR A 159 1.31 15.40 -18.25
C THR A 159 0.27 16.49 -17.97
N LEU A 160 0.26 17.06 -16.76
CA LEU A 160 -0.73 18.08 -16.36
C LEU A 160 -0.40 19.50 -16.87
N GLY A 161 0.84 19.77 -17.28
CA GLY A 161 1.25 21.04 -17.86
C GLY A 161 0.85 22.25 -17.01
N ALA A 162 0.10 23.19 -17.61
CA ALA A 162 -0.33 24.41 -16.96
C ALA A 162 -1.30 24.17 -15.78
N ASP A 163 -2.04 23.07 -15.78
CA ASP A 163 -3.01 22.74 -14.72
C ASP A 163 -2.37 22.13 -13.48
N TRP A 164 -1.09 21.72 -13.54
CA TRP A 164 -0.36 21.06 -12.47
C TRP A 164 -0.58 21.73 -11.11
N SER A 165 -0.31 23.04 -11.01
CA SER A 165 -0.32 23.74 -9.73
C SER A 165 -1.71 23.72 -9.10
N ARG A 166 -2.76 24.01 -9.89
CA ARG A 166 -4.14 24.01 -9.43
C ARG A 166 -4.56 22.61 -8.98
N ILE A 167 -4.31 21.60 -9.80
CA ILE A 167 -4.69 20.20 -9.52
C ILE A 167 -3.95 19.70 -8.28
N TRP A 168 -2.62 19.81 -8.24
CA TRP A 168 -1.77 19.36 -7.13
C TRP A 168 -2.21 19.92 -5.77
N HIS A 169 -2.47 21.22 -5.70
CA HIS A 169 -2.79 21.89 -4.44
C HIS A 169 -4.25 21.69 -4.00
N SER A 170 -5.14 21.31 -4.92
CA SER A 170 -6.54 20.97 -4.63
C SER A 170 -6.77 19.49 -4.32
N ALA A 171 -5.83 18.62 -4.68
CA ALA A 171 -5.97 17.18 -4.56
C ALA A 171 -5.95 16.72 -3.09
N GLY A 172 -6.87 15.79 -2.78
CA GLY A 172 -7.00 15.18 -1.45
C GLY A 172 -6.00 14.06 -1.18
N ALA A 173 -6.02 13.55 0.05
CA ALA A 173 -5.25 12.37 0.43
C ALA A 173 -5.84 11.09 -0.18
N TRP A 174 -4.97 10.15 -0.52
CA TRP A 174 -5.29 8.81 -1.00
C TRP A 174 -4.78 7.78 -0.01
N ASN A 175 -5.67 6.90 0.45
CA ASN A 175 -5.28 5.71 1.19
C ASN A 175 -4.75 4.67 0.21
N PHE A 176 -3.86 3.80 0.67
CA PHE A 176 -3.30 2.75 -0.16
C PHE A 176 -3.02 1.46 0.58
N TRP A 177 -3.05 0.38 -0.20
CA TRP A 177 -2.46 -0.91 0.11
C TRP A 177 -1.57 -1.32 -1.06
N LEU A 178 -0.33 -1.68 -0.77
CA LEU A 178 0.69 -2.12 -1.70
C LEU A 178 1.04 -3.57 -1.39
N GLY A 179 0.97 -4.45 -2.39
CA GLY A 179 1.36 -5.84 -2.25
C GLY A 179 2.86 -6.01 -2.02
N ALA A 180 3.24 -7.14 -1.41
CA ALA A 180 4.60 -7.40 -0.96
C ALA A 180 5.68 -7.44 -2.07
N ASP A 181 5.24 -7.60 -3.31
CA ASP A 181 6.08 -7.68 -4.50
C ASP A 181 5.78 -6.53 -5.49
N VAL A 182 5.02 -5.51 -5.08
CA VAL A 182 4.62 -4.43 -6.00
C VAL A 182 5.80 -3.59 -6.51
N PHE A 183 6.95 -3.65 -5.83
CA PHE A 183 8.18 -3.00 -6.26
C PHE A 183 9.12 -3.94 -7.05
N GLN A 184 8.76 -5.22 -7.22
CA GLN A 184 9.58 -6.24 -7.89
C GLN A 184 9.15 -6.50 -9.35
N GLY A 185 8.08 -5.87 -9.82
CA GLY A 185 7.52 -6.16 -11.14
C GLY A 185 8.15 -5.41 -12.31
N ASN A 186 7.81 -5.89 -13.49
CA ASN A 186 8.41 -5.51 -14.78
C ASN A 186 7.93 -4.14 -15.29
N TRP A 187 6.99 -3.51 -14.57
CA TRP A 187 6.54 -2.12 -14.81
C TRP A 187 7.64 -1.09 -14.48
N HIS A 188 8.76 -1.54 -13.90
CA HIS A 188 9.90 -0.74 -13.47
C HIS A 188 11.08 -0.75 -14.45
N LYS A 189 10.86 -0.33 -15.71
CA LYS A 189 11.97 -0.21 -16.69
C LYS A 189 13.08 0.76 -16.23
N ASP A 190 12.74 1.70 -15.34
CA ASP A 190 13.60 2.81 -14.94
C ASP A 190 13.91 2.86 -13.42
N MET A 191 13.46 1.88 -12.63
CA MET A 191 13.84 1.82 -11.21
C MET A 191 15.28 1.34 -11.10
N HIS A 192 16.13 2.09 -10.38
CA HIS A 192 17.57 1.83 -10.30
C HIS A 192 17.91 0.52 -9.55
N GLY A 193 17.68 -0.64 -10.17
CA GLY A 193 18.35 -1.92 -9.94
C GLY A 193 18.39 -2.47 -8.51
N ARG A 194 17.68 -1.87 -7.55
CA ARG A 194 17.72 -2.23 -6.13
C ARG A 194 16.38 -2.81 -5.72
N SER A 195 16.11 -3.99 -6.29
CA SER A 195 15.02 -4.87 -5.90
C SER A 195 15.29 -5.42 -4.48
N GLY A 196 14.96 -4.63 -3.47
CA GLY A 196 14.70 -5.13 -2.12
C GLY A 196 13.20 -5.42 -1.99
N SER A 197 12.82 -6.48 -1.28
CA SER A 197 11.41 -6.65 -0.89
C SER A 197 11.10 -5.60 0.18
N ALA A 198 10.26 -4.63 -0.18
CA ALA A 198 9.71 -3.66 0.77
C ALA A 198 8.70 -4.31 1.74
N GLY A 199 8.26 -5.53 1.44
CA GLY A 199 7.09 -6.14 2.09
C GLY A 199 5.80 -5.46 1.64
N ALA A 200 4.66 -5.93 2.17
CA ALA A 200 3.41 -5.22 1.94
C ALA A 200 3.51 -3.85 2.62
N SER A 201 2.87 -2.82 2.04
CA SER A 201 2.90 -1.48 2.63
C SER A 201 1.50 -0.89 2.62
N VAL A 202 1.10 -0.29 3.73
CA VAL A 202 -0.24 0.30 3.87
C VAL A 202 -0.12 1.68 4.48
N GLY A 203 -0.93 2.62 4.01
CA GLY A 203 -0.77 3.99 4.45
C GLY A 203 -1.60 5.00 3.68
N VAL A 204 -1.18 6.26 3.78
CA VAL A 204 -1.82 7.41 3.15
C VAL A 204 -0.75 8.24 2.44
N LEU A 205 -1.07 8.67 1.23
CA LEU A 205 -0.30 9.62 0.44
C LEU A 205 -1.11 10.91 0.29
N GLN A 206 -0.47 12.07 0.47
CA GLN A 206 -1.12 13.36 0.29
C GLN A 206 -0.19 14.33 -0.48
N PRO A 207 -0.71 15.09 -1.46
CA PRO A 207 0.03 16.20 -2.07
C PRO A 207 0.51 17.22 -1.04
N SER A 208 1.77 17.64 -1.18
CA SER A 208 2.45 18.57 -0.26
C SER A 208 3.51 19.38 -1.02
N ALA A 209 4.21 20.25 -0.30
CA ALA A 209 5.34 21.03 -0.79
C ALA A 209 6.33 21.29 0.36
N ASP A 210 7.59 21.57 0.02
CA ASP A 210 8.55 22.08 1.01
C ASP A 210 8.38 23.59 1.27
N LYS A 211 9.18 24.11 2.20
CA LYS A 211 9.28 25.54 2.53
C LYS A 211 9.53 26.46 1.33
N HIS A 212 10.11 25.94 0.25
CA HIS A 212 10.40 26.70 -0.98
C HIS A 212 9.31 26.52 -2.04
N GLY A 213 8.21 25.83 -1.73
CA GLY A 213 7.11 25.59 -2.65
C GLY A 213 7.41 24.54 -3.72
N ARG A 214 8.42 23.66 -3.54
CA ARG A 214 8.68 22.58 -4.48
C ARG A 214 7.77 21.40 -4.15
N ASP A 215 6.83 21.14 -5.05
CA ASP A 215 5.85 20.07 -4.94
C ASP A 215 6.49 18.67 -4.82
N PHE A 216 6.07 17.91 -3.82
CA PHE A 216 6.36 16.49 -3.64
C PHE A 216 5.39 15.95 -2.58
N PRO A 217 4.88 14.71 -2.69
CA PRO A 217 3.91 14.21 -1.74
C PRO A 217 4.52 14.03 -0.35
N ILE A 218 3.65 13.92 0.65
CA ILE A 218 3.99 13.36 1.94
C ILE A 218 3.26 12.03 2.10
N VAL A 219 3.97 11.03 2.62
CA VAL A 219 3.51 9.65 2.75
C VAL A 219 3.66 9.23 4.20
N LEU A 220 2.57 8.73 4.77
CA LEU A 220 2.53 8.10 6.08
C LEU A 220 2.17 6.64 5.89
N LEU A 221 2.90 5.72 6.51
CA LEU A 221 2.68 4.30 6.29
C LEU A 221 3.11 3.45 7.48
N LEU A 222 2.51 2.27 7.61
CA LEU A 222 2.92 1.27 8.58
C LEU A 222 4.29 0.70 8.17
N ALA A 223 5.31 0.92 9.01
CA ALA A 223 6.71 0.65 8.71
C ALA A 223 7.30 -0.53 9.50
N ASP A 224 6.44 -1.31 10.17
CA ASP A 224 6.80 -2.56 10.82
C ASP A 224 6.25 -3.79 10.07
N GLY A 225 6.50 -4.98 10.64
CA GLY A 225 6.05 -6.26 10.07
C GLY A 225 4.53 -6.47 10.07
N GLN A 226 3.75 -5.68 10.82
CA GLN A 226 2.29 -5.80 10.85
C GLN A 226 1.66 -5.39 9.51
N SER A 227 2.35 -4.57 8.72
CA SER A 227 1.97 -4.21 7.34
C SER A 227 1.64 -5.42 6.47
N ARG A 228 2.39 -6.53 6.62
CA ARG A 228 2.15 -7.79 5.91
C ARG A 228 0.84 -8.45 6.30
N LEU A 229 0.36 -8.24 7.53
CA LEU A 229 -0.84 -8.88 8.06
C LEU A 229 -2.11 -8.11 7.68
N VAL A 230 -1.99 -6.87 7.20
CA VAL A 230 -3.13 -6.09 6.72
C VAL A 230 -3.61 -6.68 5.39
N PRO A 231 -4.84 -7.20 5.31
CA PRO A 231 -5.36 -7.82 4.09
C PRO A 231 -5.64 -6.76 3.00
N PRO A 232 -5.72 -7.15 1.72
CA PRO A 232 -6.20 -6.28 0.66
C PRO A 232 -7.63 -5.79 0.95
N PRO A 233 -7.95 -4.53 0.63
CA PRO A 233 -9.27 -3.94 0.95
C PRO A 233 -10.44 -4.60 0.19
N VAL A 234 -10.17 -5.36 -0.86
CA VAL A 234 -11.17 -6.13 -1.63
C VAL A 234 -11.58 -7.43 -0.94
N VAL A 235 -10.80 -7.92 0.03
CA VAL A 235 -11.10 -9.13 0.82
C VAL A 235 -11.79 -8.74 2.12
N THR A 236 -11.20 -7.77 2.82
CA THR A 236 -11.67 -7.30 4.13
C THR A 236 -11.72 -5.77 4.10
N PRO A 237 -12.82 -5.15 4.56
CA PRO A 237 -12.89 -3.70 4.65
C PRO A 237 -11.70 -3.11 5.44
N PRO A 238 -11.08 -2.02 4.96
CA PRO A 238 -9.98 -1.39 5.67
C PRO A 238 -10.45 -0.81 7.01
N ASP A 239 -9.53 -0.69 7.96
CA ASP A 239 -9.79 -0.02 9.23
C ASP A 239 -9.98 1.49 9.04
N ALA A 240 -11.24 1.90 8.85
CA ALA A 240 -11.61 3.27 8.53
C ALA A 240 -11.09 4.28 9.57
N GLU A 241 -11.09 3.91 10.85
CA GLU A 241 -10.62 4.78 11.94
C GLU A 241 -9.10 4.97 11.88
N TRP A 242 -8.33 3.92 11.58
CA TRP A 242 -6.87 4.04 11.42
C TRP A 242 -6.48 4.93 10.24
N TYR A 243 -7.12 4.72 9.09
CA TYR A 243 -6.85 5.58 7.93
C TYR A 243 -7.32 7.02 8.17
N ALA A 244 -8.39 7.25 8.94
CA ALA A 244 -8.81 8.60 9.34
C ALA A 244 -7.77 9.29 10.23
N MET A 245 -7.19 8.58 11.21
CA MET A 245 -6.07 9.09 12.02
C MET A 245 -4.85 9.44 11.15
N CYS A 246 -4.52 8.58 10.18
CA CYS A 246 -3.42 8.82 9.25
C CYS A 246 -3.64 10.06 8.37
N ARG A 247 -4.85 10.22 7.82
CA ARG A 247 -5.22 11.41 7.03
C ARG A 247 -5.19 12.68 7.89
N GLN A 248 -5.69 12.63 9.12
CA GLN A 248 -5.64 13.76 10.04
C GLN A 248 -4.20 14.16 10.37
N PHE A 249 -3.32 13.17 10.60
CA PHE A 249 -1.89 13.42 10.80
C PHE A 249 -1.28 14.15 9.59
N LEU A 250 -1.48 13.64 8.37
CA LEU A 250 -0.94 14.27 7.17
C LEU A 250 -1.56 15.65 6.89
N HIS A 251 -2.83 15.86 7.25
CA HIS A 251 -3.48 17.15 7.18
C HIS A 251 -2.78 18.17 8.09
N SER A 252 -2.56 17.83 9.37
CA SER A 252 -1.83 18.69 10.31
C SER A 252 -0.39 18.96 9.86
N ALA A 253 0.29 17.93 9.33
CA ALA A 253 1.63 18.06 8.79
C ALA A 253 1.71 19.05 7.61
N ARG A 254 0.74 18.98 6.68
CA ARG A 254 0.59 19.92 5.56
C ARG A 254 0.13 21.30 6.01
N ALA A 255 -0.57 21.42 7.12
CA ALA A 255 -0.97 22.70 7.70
C ALA A 255 0.20 23.45 8.39
N GLY A 256 1.38 22.84 8.47
CA GLY A 256 2.56 23.49 9.04
C GLY A 256 2.74 23.28 10.55
N GLN A 257 2.14 22.24 11.14
CA GLN A 257 2.32 21.91 12.56
C GLN A 257 3.80 21.80 12.94
N ASP A 258 4.16 22.15 14.17
CA ASP A 258 5.55 22.07 14.63
C ASP A 258 6.11 20.64 14.52
N ILE A 259 7.41 20.56 14.21
CA ILE A 259 8.07 19.27 13.95
C ILE A 259 8.17 18.40 15.21
N ALA A 260 8.39 18.98 16.39
CA ALA A 260 8.48 18.21 17.64
C ALA A 260 7.10 17.64 18.02
N GLU A 261 6.04 18.40 17.78
CA GLU A 261 4.66 17.93 17.95
C GLU A 261 4.33 16.81 16.94
N LEU A 262 4.76 16.94 15.68
CA LEU A 262 4.59 15.89 14.67
C LEU A 262 5.36 14.62 15.02
N GLU A 263 6.60 14.72 15.50
CA GLU A 263 7.40 13.55 15.91
C GLU A 263 6.76 12.86 17.13
N THR A 264 6.21 13.64 18.07
CA THR A 264 5.45 13.11 19.22
C THR A 264 4.17 12.42 18.76
N ALA A 265 3.41 13.03 17.83
CA ALA A 265 2.21 12.42 17.28
C ALA A 265 2.52 11.14 16.50
N LEU A 266 3.59 11.12 15.71
CA LEU A 266 4.04 9.96 14.94
C LEU A 266 4.37 8.78 15.84
N ALA A 267 5.09 9.03 16.95
CA ALA A 267 5.45 8.00 17.93
C ALA A 267 4.24 7.43 18.70
N ASN A 268 3.10 8.14 18.72
CA ASN A 268 1.89 7.74 19.41
C ASN A 268 0.78 7.25 18.46
N LEU A 269 1.05 7.16 17.15
CA LEU A 269 0.06 6.61 16.22
C LEU A 269 -0.14 5.11 16.49
N PRO A 270 -1.38 4.66 16.71
CA PRO A 270 -1.65 3.26 17.00
C PRO A 270 -1.58 2.40 15.74
N ALA A 271 -1.49 1.08 15.95
CA ALA A 271 -1.63 0.08 14.89
C ALA A 271 -3.05 0.08 14.29
N PRO A 272 -3.19 -0.32 13.01
CA PRO A 272 -4.49 -0.69 12.48
C PRO A 272 -5.01 -1.93 13.23
N ARG A 273 -6.34 -2.03 13.36
CA ARG A 273 -6.97 -3.26 13.85
C ARG A 273 -6.93 -4.29 12.73
N LEU A 274 -6.36 -5.44 13.06
CA LEU A 274 -6.32 -6.58 12.16
C LEU A 274 -7.59 -7.43 12.30
N PRO A 275 -8.04 -8.11 11.23
CA PRO A 275 -9.12 -9.08 11.33
C PRO A 275 -8.72 -10.26 12.22
N ALA A 276 -9.72 -10.96 12.77
CA ALA A 276 -9.49 -12.19 13.52
C ALA A 276 -8.70 -13.22 12.66
N GLY A 277 -7.70 -13.87 13.26
CA GLY A 277 -6.82 -14.83 12.59
C GLY A 277 -5.70 -14.21 11.73
N ALA A 278 -5.54 -12.89 11.70
CA ALA A 278 -4.46 -12.27 10.92
C ALA A 278 -3.05 -12.67 11.39
N GLU A 279 -2.86 -12.84 12.70
CA GLU A 279 -1.58 -13.31 13.27
C GLU A 279 -1.27 -14.76 12.84
N GLU A 280 -2.29 -15.63 12.77
CA GLU A 280 -2.18 -17.01 12.30
C GLU A 280 -1.79 -17.09 10.82
N MET A 281 -2.08 -16.03 10.06
CA MET A 281 -1.76 -15.88 8.64
C MET A 281 -0.26 -15.59 8.39
N ALA A 282 0.45 -15.05 9.38
CA ALA A 282 1.85 -14.64 9.24
C ALA A 282 2.77 -15.73 8.65
N PRO A 283 2.84 -16.97 9.20
CA PRO A 283 3.69 -18.03 8.67
C PRO A 283 3.26 -18.51 7.27
N LEU A 284 1.96 -18.46 6.96
CA LEU A 284 1.41 -18.87 5.66
C LEU A 284 1.80 -17.88 4.56
N LEU A 285 1.74 -16.58 4.86
CA LEU A 285 2.20 -15.55 3.94
C LEU A 285 3.71 -15.68 3.73
N GLU A 286 4.46 -16.00 4.78
CA GLU A 286 5.91 -16.21 4.74
C GLU A 286 6.33 -17.41 3.90
N SER A 287 5.67 -18.55 4.06
CA SER A 287 5.97 -19.76 3.28
C SER A 287 5.63 -19.58 1.79
N ARG A 288 4.66 -18.71 1.46
CA ARG A 288 4.06 -18.57 0.12
C ARG A 288 3.53 -19.89 -0.45
N ALA A 289 3.29 -20.87 0.43
CA ALA A 289 2.80 -22.19 0.11
C ALA A 289 1.69 -22.51 1.11
N LEU A 290 0.47 -22.58 0.59
CA LEU A 290 -0.72 -22.81 1.39
C LEU A 290 -1.08 -24.29 1.35
N TRP A 291 -1.40 -24.82 2.53
CA TRP A 291 -1.91 -26.16 2.69
C TRP A 291 -2.91 -26.15 3.84
N ALA A 292 -4.01 -26.89 3.69
CA ALA A 292 -5.00 -27.04 4.74
C ALA A 292 -5.63 -28.45 4.63
N GLU A 293 -6.00 -28.99 5.78
CA GLU A 293 -6.66 -30.28 5.95
C GLU A 293 -7.68 -30.13 7.09
N GLY A 294 -8.89 -30.65 6.91
CA GLY A 294 -9.91 -30.54 7.93
C GLY A 294 -11.28 -31.04 7.46
N SER A 295 -12.21 -31.13 8.41
CA SER A 295 -13.60 -31.50 8.16
C SER A 295 -14.52 -30.31 7.84
N GLY A 296 -13.97 -29.09 7.77
CA GLY A 296 -14.66 -27.85 7.46
C GLY A 296 -14.53 -27.45 5.99
N ASP A 297 -14.88 -26.19 5.66
CA ASP A 297 -14.69 -25.64 4.32
C ASP A 297 -13.24 -25.14 4.13
N VAL A 298 -12.37 -26.12 3.85
CA VAL A 298 -10.93 -25.93 3.63
C VAL A 298 -10.64 -24.91 2.53
N TRP A 299 -11.52 -24.80 1.52
CA TRP A 299 -11.35 -23.83 0.43
C TRP A 299 -11.55 -22.39 0.88
N ASN A 300 -12.57 -22.15 1.70
CA ASN A 300 -12.80 -20.83 2.28
C ASN A 300 -11.67 -20.42 3.24
N ASP A 301 -11.08 -21.38 3.96
CA ASP A 301 -9.96 -21.13 4.88
C ASP A 301 -8.70 -20.65 4.12
N ILE A 302 -8.38 -21.27 2.98
CA ILE A 302 -7.22 -20.86 2.19
C ILE A 302 -7.48 -19.65 1.28
N ALA A 303 -8.73 -19.37 0.91
CA ALA A 303 -9.07 -18.32 -0.05
C ALA A 303 -8.56 -16.93 0.37
N ARG A 304 -8.61 -16.60 1.67
CA ARG A 304 -8.11 -15.30 2.18
C ARG A 304 -6.60 -15.19 2.04
N ALA A 305 -5.89 -16.25 2.43
CA ALA A 305 -4.43 -16.33 2.34
C ALA A 305 -3.97 -16.27 0.88
N ASP A 306 -4.63 -17.04 0.01
CA ASP A 306 -4.35 -17.13 -1.42
C ASP A 306 -4.56 -15.78 -2.10
N HIS A 307 -5.66 -15.10 -1.79
CA HIS A 307 -5.91 -13.77 -2.34
C HIS A 307 -4.85 -12.75 -1.89
N GLN A 308 -4.37 -12.81 -0.65
CA GLN A 308 -3.34 -11.90 -0.17
C GLN A 308 -1.99 -12.16 -0.87
N LEU A 309 -1.65 -13.42 -1.13
CA LEU A 309 -0.49 -13.81 -1.94
C LEU A 309 -0.64 -13.38 -3.41
N ALA A 310 -1.81 -13.62 -4.02
CA ALA A 310 -2.14 -13.20 -5.38
C ALA A 310 -2.14 -11.66 -5.53
N GLY A 311 -2.43 -10.94 -4.45
CA GLY A 311 -2.33 -9.49 -4.36
C GLY A 311 -0.89 -8.96 -4.29
N GLY A 312 0.13 -9.82 -4.20
CA GLY A 312 1.53 -9.41 -4.00
C GLY A 312 2.05 -8.39 -5.02
N SER A 313 1.61 -8.48 -6.28
CA SER A 313 1.99 -7.57 -7.37
C SER A 313 0.95 -6.47 -7.64
N ARG A 314 -0.01 -6.25 -6.75
CA ARG A 314 -1.11 -5.30 -6.95
C ARG A 314 -1.00 -4.12 -6.01
N SER A 315 -1.59 -3.00 -6.41
CA SER A 315 -1.88 -1.88 -5.51
C SER A 315 -3.36 -1.52 -5.54
N TYR A 316 -3.86 -1.09 -4.39
CA TYR A 316 -5.21 -0.59 -4.21
C TYR A 316 -5.14 0.81 -3.62
N TRP A 317 -5.90 1.74 -4.18
CA TRP A 317 -5.94 3.13 -3.78
C TRP A 317 -7.39 3.57 -3.60
N TRP A 318 -7.69 4.34 -2.55
CA TRP A 318 -9.04 4.84 -2.35
C TRP A 318 -9.09 6.16 -1.58
N GLN A 319 -10.20 6.87 -1.74
CA GLN A 319 -10.57 8.01 -0.93
C GLN A 319 -11.91 7.75 -0.25
N ASP A 320 -12.17 8.45 0.85
CA ASP A 320 -13.52 8.49 1.41
C ASP A 320 -14.44 9.17 0.40
N GLY A 321 -15.62 8.60 0.12
CA GLY A 321 -16.54 9.10 -0.91
C GLY A 321 -16.65 8.25 -2.17
N GLY A 322 -15.95 7.12 -2.24
CA GLY A 322 -16.22 6.05 -3.21
C GLY A 322 -15.26 5.97 -4.40
N SER A 323 -14.25 6.82 -4.48
CA SER A 323 -13.17 6.70 -5.47
C SER A 323 -12.26 5.54 -5.10
N VAL A 324 -12.15 4.55 -5.98
CA VAL A 324 -11.30 3.35 -5.80
C VAL A 324 -10.55 3.05 -7.09
N LEU A 325 -9.29 2.67 -6.95
CA LEU A 325 -8.44 2.22 -8.04
C LEU A 325 -7.75 0.91 -7.65
N SER A 326 -7.73 -0.06 -8.57
CA SER A 326 -7.00 -1.31 -8.43
C SER A 326 -6.09 -1.50 -9.64
N LEU A 327 -4.81 -1.75 -9.39
CA LEU A 327 -3.78 -1.87 -10.42
C LEU A 327 -3.00 -3.16 -10.25
N VAL A 328 -2.48 -3.68 -11.36
CA VAL A 328 -1.28 -4.51 -11.34
C VAL A 328 -0.10 -3.55 -11.38
N GLY A 329 0.76 -3.60 -10.37
CA GLY A 329 1.85 -2.64 -10.17
C GLY A 329 1.42 -1.34 -9.49
N LEU A 330 2.16 -0.27 -9.76
CA LEU A 330 1.99 1.07 -9.18
C LEU A 330 1.38 2.04 -10.18
N PRO A 331 0.78 3.17 -9.72
CA PRO A 331 0.37 4.25 -10.60
C PRO A 331 1.53 4.77 -11.46
N ASP A 332 1.28 4.90 -12.76
CA ASP A 332 2.09 5.68 -13.70
C ASP A 332 1.63 7.15 -13.70
N ALA A 333 2.27 7.99 -14.53
CA ALA A 333 2.00 9.42 -14.58
C ALA A 333 0.54 9.76 -14.95
N ASP A 334 -0.04 9.06 -15.92
CA ASP A 334 -1.43 9.27 -16.35
C ASP A 334 -2.41 8.84 -15.26
N THR A 335 -2.14 7.70 -14.62
CA THR A 335 -2.92 7.19 -13.50
C THR A 335 -2.86 8.13 -12.30
N PHE A 336 -1.67 8.67 -12.00
CA PHE A 336 -1.50 9.60 -10.89
C PHE A 336 -2.12 10.96 -11.19
N ALA A 337 -2.07 11.45 -12.44
CA ALA A 337 -2.81 12.62 -12.87
C ALA A 337 -4.33 12.46 -12.62
N PHE A 338 -4.89 11.29 -12.97
CA PHE A 338 -6.28 10.93 -12.69
C PHE A 338 -6.61 10.88 -11.18
N MET A 339 -5.68 10.36 -10.37
CA MET A 339 -5.83 10.37 -8.91
C MET A 339 -5.88 11.79 -8.34
N LEU A 340 -5.03 12.70 -8.85
CA LEU A 340 -5.00 14.09 -8.39
C LEU A 340 -6.27 14.85 -8.81
N SER A 341 -6.82 14.57 -9.99
CA SER A 341 -8.05 15.21 -10.49
C SER A 341 -9.35 14.69 -9.86
N GLN A 342 -9.27 13.92 -8.77
CA GLN A 342 -10.42 13.32 -8.07
C GLN A 342 -11.28 12.43 -9.00
N GLY A 343 -10.64 11.74 -9.95
CA GLY A 343 -11.32 10.85 -10.89
C GLY A 343 -12.14 11.56 -11.98
N GLN A 344 -12.02 12.89 -12.10
CA GLN A 344 -12.50 13.60 -13.28
C GLN A 344 -11.45 13.45 -14.40
N PRO A 345 -11.83 12.98 -15.60
CA PRO A 345 -10.90 12.97 -16.72
C PRO A 345 -10.41 14.40 -16.95
N THR A 346 -9.09 14.58 -17.06
CA THR A 346 -8.50 15.83 -17.54
C THR A 346 -8.95 15.99 -18.99
N LEU A 347 -10.00 16.78 -19.21
CA LEU A 347 -10.38 17.17 -20.56
C LEU A 347 -9.19 17.94 -21.14
N PRO A 348 -8.67 17.57 -22.32
CA PRO A 348 -7.76 18.46 -23.03
C PRO A 348 -8.48 19.80 -23.24
N ASP A 349 -7.75 20.89 -23.06
CA ASP A 349 -8.22 22.25 -23.29
C ASP A 349 -8.97 22.28 -24.64
N PRO A 350 -10.22 22.80 -24.73
CA PRO A 350 -10.88 22.92 -26.00
C PRO A 350 -9.96 23.73 -26.92
N THR A 351 -9.47 23.08 -27.98
CA THR A 351 -8.70 23.75 -29.02
C THR A 351 -9.43 25.05 -29.38
N PRO A 352 -8.77 26.21 -29.32
CA PRO A 352 -9.44 27.48 -29.60
C PRO A 352 -10.12 27.37 -30.96
N ASP A 353 -11.43 27.63 -30.95
CA ASP A 353 -12.36 27.47 -32.06
C ASP A 353 -11.70 27.69 -33.42
N ASP A 354 -11.64 26.63 -34.22
CA ASP A 354 -11.47 26.75 -35.66
C ASP A 354 -12.75 27.43 -36.20
N HIS A 355 -12.77 28.75 -36.12
CA HIS A 355 -13.71 29.58 -36.86
C HIS A 355 -13.43 29.40 -38.35
N GLY A 356 -13.91 28.28 -38.89
CA GLY A 356 -14.00 28.06 -40.33
C GLY A 356 -14.74 29.24 -40.98
N PRO A 357 -14.34 29.64 -42.20
CA PRO A 357 -14.80 30.87 -42.80
C PRO A 357 -16.32 30.83 -43.03
N ALA A 358 -17.02 31.86 -42.56
CA ALA A 358 -18.41 32.08 -42.86
C ALA A 358 -18.57 32.27 -44.38
N PHE A 359 -19.20 31.31 -45.05
CA PHE A 359 -19.67 31.50 -46.42
C PHE A 359 -20.86 32.47 -46.40
N GLN A 360 -20.71 33.58 -47.13
CA GLN A 360 -21.78 34.52 -47.48
C GLN A 360 -22.64 33.99 -48.64
#